data_AF-A0A7W0JHA7-F1
#
_entry.id   AF-A0A7W0JHA7-F1
#
_cell.length_a   1.000
_cell.length_b   1.000
_cell.length_c   1.000
_cell.angle_alpha   90.00
_cell.angle_beta   90.00
_cell.angle_gamma   90.00
#
_symmetry.space_group_name_H-M   'P 1'
#
loop_
_entity.id
_entity.type
_entity.pdbx_description
1 polymer ?
#
loop_
_entity_poly.entity_id
_entity_poly.type
_entity_poly.pdbx_seq_one_letter_code
_entity_poly.pdbx_strand_id
1 'polypeptide(L)' 'MKRLLLLRHAKSSWESAGLADFDRPLNGRGLRDAPRVGVYLR' A
#
# COMPACT_ATOMS: atom_id res chain seq x y z
N MET A 1 3.24 0.42 28.44
CA MET A 1 4.19 -0.12 27.44
C MET A 1 3.98 0.63 26.13
N LYS A 2 5.03 1.12 25.47
CA LYS A 2 4.91 1.84 24.19
C LYS A 2 5.19 0.88 23.03
N ARG A 3 4.48 1.04 21.91
CA ARG A 3 4.64 0.24 20.68
C ARG A 3 4.84 1.17 19.50
N LEU A 4 5.89 0.93 18.71
CA LEU A 4 6.14 1.61 17.44
C LEU A 4 5.90 0.60 16.31
N LEU A 5 5.11 0.98 15.31
CA LEU A 5 4.86 0.19 14.12
C LEU A 5 5.42 0.96 12.92
N LEU A 6 6.25 0.31 12.11
CA LEU A 6 6.78 0.85 10.87
C LEU A 6 6.19 0.08 9.71
N LEU A 7 5.57 0.79 8.77
CA LEU A 7 4.91 0.20 7.62
C LEU A 7 5.32 0.94 6.35
N ARG A 8 5.34 0.20 5.24
CA ARG A 8 5.42 0.76 3.89
C ARG A 8 4.03 0.84 3.27
N HIS A 9 3.88 1.69 2.25
CA HIS A 9 2.67 1.72 1.44
C HIS A 9 2.43 0.36 0.74
N ALA A 10 1.16 0.04 0.46
CA ALA A 10 0.80 -1.15 -0.32
C ALA A 10 1.22 -0.98 -1.79
N LYS A 11 1.41 -2.08 -2.53
CA LYS A 11 2.06 -2.04 -3.85
C LYS A 11 1.32 -1.13 -4.85
N SER A 12 2.04 -0.16 -5.42
CA SER A 12 1.56 0.75 -6.48
C SER A 12 1.52 0.07 -7.86
N SER A 13 0.71 0.65 -8.75
CA SER A 13 0.62 0.29 -10.17
C SER A 13 1.63 1.04 -11.02
N TRP A 14 2.11 0.34 -12.05
CA TRP A 14 3.02 0.86 -13.07
C TRP A 14 2.46 0.75 -14.49
N GLU A 15 1.17 0.44 -14.61
CA GLU A 15 0.51 0.17 -15.90
C GLU A 15 0.33 1.43 -16.76
N SER A 16 0.10 2.60 -16.16
CA SER A 16 0.02 3.85 -16.92
C SER A 16 1.40 4.51 -17.00
N ALA A 17 1.94 4.55 -18.22
CA ALA A 17 3.13 5.33 -18.53
C ALA A 17 2.84 6.84 -18.39
N GLY A 18 3.83 7.61 -17.94
CA GLY A 18 3.72 9.07 -17.84
C GLY A 18 2.97 9.61 -16.61
N LEU A 19 2.36 8.76 -15.78
CA LEU A 19 1.87 9.19 -14.47
C LEU A 19 3.03 9.65 -13.57
N ALA A 20 2.85 10.81 -12.94
CA ALA A 20 3.71 11.25 -11.86
C ALA A 20 3.66 10.22 -10.71
N ASP A 21 4.77 10.08 -9.97
CA ASP A 21 4.88 9.06 -8.92
C ASP A 21 3.80 9.22 -7.84
N PHE A 22 3.50 10.46 -7.46
CA PHE A 22 2.50 10.79 -6.44
C PHE A 22 1.08 10.34 -6.83
N ASP A 23 0.76 10.35 -8.13
CA ASP A 23 -0.57 10.04 -8.64
C ASP A 23 -0.76 8.53 -8.90
N ARG A 24 0.25 7.69 -8.60
CA ARG A 24 0.18 6.25 -8.89
C ARG A 24 -0.84 5.55 -7.96
N PRO A 25 -1.86 4.88 -8.52
CA PRO A 25 -2.80 4.11 -7.72
C PRO A 25 -2.16 2.82 -7.20
N LEU A 26 -2.85 2.12 -6.29
CA LEU A 26 -2.49 0.75 -5.92
C LEU A 26 -2.76 -0.21 -7.09
N ASN A 27 -1.92 -1.24 -7.23
CA ASN A 27 -2.21 -2.33 -8.15
C ASN A 27 -3.16 -3.36 -7.52
N GLY A 28 -3.60 -4.36 -8.30
CA GLY A 28 -4.49 -5.41 -7.80
C GLY A 28 -3.92 -6.17 -6.59
N ARG A 29 -2.59 -6.33 -6.48
CA ARG A 29 -1.95 -6.91 -5.29
C ARG A 29 -2.04 -5.96 -4.10
N GLY A 30 -1.72 -4.68 -4.28
CA GLY A 30 -1.79 -3.66 -3.24
C GLY A 30 -3.19 -3.56 -2.63
N LEU A 31 -4.22 -3.55 -3.47
CA LEU A 31 -5.62 -3.52 -3.04
C LEU A 31 -6.03 -4.75 -2.22
N ARG A 32 -5.52 -5.94 -2.57
CA ARG A 32 -5.79 -7.18 -1.81
C ARG A 32 -5.00 -7.28 -0.50
N ASP A 33 -3.75 -6.84 -0.50
CA ASP A 33 -2.84 -7.02 0.65
C ASP A 33 -3.08 -5.96 1.74
N ALA A 34 -3.41 -4.72 1.36
CA ALA A 34 -3.65 -3.61 2.30
C ALA A 34 -4.69 -3.93 3.41
N PRO A 35 -5.91 -4.42 3.09
CA PRO A 35 -6.89 -4.73 4.14
C PRO A 35 -6.44 -5.88 5.05
N ARG A 36 -5.68 -6.85 4.55
CA ARG A 36 -5.18 -7.98 5.36
C ARG A 36 -4.19 -7.53 6.43
N VAL A 37 -3.31 -6.60 6.06
CA VAL A 37 -2.42 -5.93 7.03
C VAL A 37 -3.26 -5.15 8.04
N GLY A 38 -4.26 -4.39 7.57
CA GLY A 38 -5.18 -3.66 8.46
C GLY A 38 -5.91 -4.55 9.47
N VAL A 39 -6.27 -5.79 9.09
CA VAL A 39 -6.84 -6.79 10.00
C VAL A 39 -5.80 -7.29 11.01
N TYR A 40 -4.57 -7.56 10.58
CA TYR A 40 -3.48 -8.02 11.46
C TYR A 40 -3.05 -6.99 12.50
N LEU A 41 -3.19 -5.70 12.20
CA LEU A 41 -2.78 -4.61 13.10
C LEU A 41 -3.82 -4.21 14.15
N ARG A 42 -5.07 -4.68 14.04
CA ARG A 42 -6.09 -4.47 15.08
C ARG A 42 -5.79 -5.32 16.31
#